data_AF-A0A4V4IZV7-F1
#
_entry.id   AF-A0A4V4IZV7-F1
#
_cell.length_a   1.000
_cell.length_b   1.000
_cell.length_c   1.000
_cell.angle_alpha   90.00
_cell.angle_beta   90.00
_cell.angle_gamma   90.00
#
_symmetry.space_group_name_H-M   'P 1'
#
loop_
_entity.id
_entity.type
_entity.pdbx_description
1 polymer ?
#
loop_
_entity_poly.entity_id
_entity_poly.type
_entity_poly.pdbx_seq_one_letter_code
_entity_poly.pdbx_strand_id
1 'polypeptide(L)'
;MSLGDATHPSKCTTRSFCAQGPFEPERIIPNLFPPRATISVLQFTFSRWTKANTLAVLVLTVAVGVQDRPASAPQTGPWSSDYKITSSPSFTEAISAVSSLVFAFAGTPGFFPIVSEMRDPRRYTRSLIICQATVTSIYIAIGIVVYYFCGSYVASPALGSAGVTMKKVCYGLALPGLCVSTILLSHLPAKYVFIRILRGSRHLTQNTMVHWITWLSCTATTIIISYIVASAIPVFGGLVSLIGALLGTLLSFQPYGCMWLYDNWKNERTTKWMLMVVWCGFVILSGTFLMIAGTYGSVVGIIDSYAASGGSAAWSCADNSGSV
;
A
#
# COMPACT_ATOMS: atom_id res chain seq x y z
N MET A 1 65.62 3.78 6.09
CA MET A 1 65.23 3.88 7.52
C MET A 1 64.02 4.80 7.56
N SER A 2 62.82 4.25 7.34
CA SER A 2 61.84 3.83 8.38
C SER A 2 60.96 5.04 8.78
N LEU A 3 59.73 5.20 8.26
CA LEU A 3 58.44 4.52 8.56
C LEU A 3 57.59 5.28 9.60
N GLY A 4 56.29 5.43 9.29
CA GLY A 4 55.17 5.45 10.25
C GLY A 4 54.49 6.83 10.43
N ASP A 5 53.39 7.16 9.75
CA ASP A 5 51.97 6.78 10.00
C ASP A 5 51.33 7.31 11.29
N ALA A 6 50.22 8.05 11.14
CA ALA A 6 48.93 7.80 11.81
C ALA A 6 47.91 8.92 11.48
N THR A 7 47.18 8.75 10.37
CA THR A 7 45.87 9.38 10.16
C THR A 7 44.79 8.52 10.83
N HIS A 8 43.99 9.11 11.71
CA HIS A 8 42.83 8.45 12.32
C HIS A 8 41.59 8.60 11.43
N PRO A 9 40.95 7.51 10.95
CA PRO A 9 39.60 7.57 10.39
C PRO A 9 38.56 7.23 11.47
N SER A 10 37.58 8.12 11.63
CA SER A 10 36.37 7.89 12.43
C SER A 10 35.57 6.71 11.85
N LYS A 11 35.34 5.69 12.68
CA LYS A 11 34.69 4.43 12.31
C LYS A 11 33.26 4.64 11.80
N CYS A 12 33.05 4.24 10.55
CA CYS A 12 31.75 4.06 9.91
C CYS A 12 31.01 2.88 10.58
N THR A 13 29.98 3.17 11.38
CA THR A 13 29.21 2.15 12.12
C THR A 13 27.88 1.89 11.41
N THR A 14 27.93 1.36 10.19
CA THR A 14 26.78 0.72 9.51
C THR A 14 27.34 -0.21 8.41
N ARG A 15 27.75 -1.42 8.80
CA ARG A 15 28.51 -2.36 7.93
C ARG A 15 27.65 -3.14 6.92
N SER A 16 26.35 -2.91 6.83
CA SER A 16 25.46 -3.57 5.85
C SER A 16 25.26 -2.80 4.53
N PHE A 17 25.62 -1.52 4.45
CA PHE A 17 25.52 -0.74 3.20
C PHE A 17 26.83 -0.60 2.41
N CYS A 18 27.99 -0.96 2.98
CA CYS A 18 29.30 -0.84 2.31
C CYS A 18 29.90 -2.16 1.80
N ALA A 19 29.20 -3.30 1.90
CA ALA A 19 29.67 -4.59 1.37
C ALA A 19 29.20 -4.87 -0.06
N GLN A 20 28.52 -3.92 -0.70
CA GLN A 20 28.47 -3.83 -2.15
C GLN A 20 29.51 -2.79 -2.53
N GLY A 21 30.61 -3.22 -3.15
CA GLY A 21 31.49 -2.31 -3.90
C GLY A 21 30.62 -1.45 -4.84
N PRO A 22 31.11 -0.29 -5.32
CA PRO A 22 30.30 0.67 -6.06
C PRO A 22 29.51 -0.07 -7.14
N PHE A 23 28.24 -0.31 -6.87
CA PHE A 23 27.33 -0.93 -7.80
C PHE A 23 26.97 0.22 -8.72
N GLU A 24 27.87 0.56 -9.65
CA GLU A 24 27.59 1.46 -10.77
C GLU A 24 26.57 0.73 -11.65
N PRO A 25 25.25 1.02 -11.54
CA PRO A 25 24.27 0.41 -12.41
C PRO A 25 24.40 0.98 -13.83
N GLU A 26 25.12 2.10 -13.98
CA GLU A 26 25.33 2.84 -15.22
C GLU A 26 26.12 2.05 -16.28
N ARG A 27 26.89 1.01 -15.89
CA ARG A 27 27.75 0.30 -16.84
C ARG A 27 27.18 -0.99 -17.42
N ILE A 28 26.07 -1.52 -16.89
CA ILE A 28 25.57 -2.84 -17.33
C ILE A 28 24.43 -2.71 -18.36
N ILE A 29 23.61 -1.65 -18.37
CA ILE A 29 22.60 -1.48 -19.43
C ILE A 29 22.26 0.01 -19.65
N PRO A 30 22.81 0.68 -20.68
CA PRO A 30 22.55 2.11 -20.92
C PRO A 30 21.09 2.45 -21.28
N ASN A 31 20.23 1.45 -21.52
CA ASN A 31 18.85 1.62 -22.00
C ASN A 31 17.76 0.99 -21.10
N LEU A 32 18.07 0.44 -19.92
CA LEU A 32 17.06 -0.24 -19.06
C LEU A 32 16.30 0.72 -18.13
N PHE A 33 16.88 1.88 -17.89
CA PHE A 33 16.24 2.99 -17.21
C PHE A 33 16.04 4.08 -18.25
N PRO A 34 14.82 4.60 -18.42
CA PRO A 34 14.68 5.78 -19.27
C PRO A 34 15.53 6.89 -18.62
N PRO A 35 16.08 7.84 -19.41
CA PRO A 35 17.07 8.80 -18.91
C PRO A 35 16.59 9.44 -17.60
N ARG A 36 17.49 9.83 -16.69
CA ARG A 36 17.12 10.42 -15.38
C ARG A 36 16.00 11.47 -15.50
N ALA A 37 15.96 12.19 -16.62
CA ALA A 37 14.87 13.07 -17.02
C ALA A 37 13.48 12.40 -17.12
N THR A 38 13.33 11.25 -17.79
CA THR A 38 12.06 10.54 -17.94
C THR A 38 11.54 9.95 -16.63
N ILE A 39 12.42 9.44 -15.77
CA ILE A 39 12.03 8.96 -14.42
C ILE A 39 11.60 10.14 -13.54
N SER A 40 12.34 11.25 -13.61
CA SER A 40 11.98 12.49 -12.90
C SER A 40 10.63 13.04 -13.38
N VAL A 41 10.35 12.98 -14.68
CA VAL A 41 9.05 13.37 -15.26
C VAL A 41 7.94 12.41 -14.84
N LEU A 42 8.18 11.10 -14.79
CA LEU A 42 7.21 10.12 -14.30
C LEU A 42 6.92 10.30 -12.80
N GLN A 43 7.93 10.56 -11.98
CA GLN A 43 7.78 10.86 -10.56
C GLN A 43 7.06 12.20 -10.32
N PHE A 44 7.37 13.22 -11.11
CA PHE A 44 6.72 14.52 -11.03
C PHE A 44 5.25 14.43 -11.47
N THR A 45 4.97 13.70 -12.55
CA THR A 45 3.62 13.45 -13.04
C THR A 45 2.83 12.62 -12.02
N PHE A 46 3.42 11.56 -11.47
CA PHE A 46 2.84 10.75 -10.39
C PHE A 46 2.55 11.59 -9.13
N SER A 47 3.47 12.47 -8.73
CA SER A 47 3.26 13.40 -7.61
C SER A 47 2.08 14.35 -7.86
N ARG A 48 1.85 14.78 -9.10
CA ARG A 48 0.70 15.63 -9.46
C ARG A 48 -0.62 14.87 -9.39
N TRP A 49 -0.67 13.63 -9.85
CA TRP A 49 -1.89 12.83 -9.84
C TRP A 49 -2.24 12.25 -8.47
N THR A 50 -1.25 11.94 -7.62
CA THR A 50 -1.48 11.54 -6.22
C THR A 50 -2.07 12.69 -5.39
N LYS A 51 -1.71 13.95 -5.69
CA LYS A 51 -2.37 15.13 -5.10
C LYS A 51 -3.86 15.23 -5.48
N ALA A 52 -4.26 14.78 -6.67
CA ALA A 52 -5.67 14.77 -7.08
C ALA A 52 -6.52 13.80 -6.25
N ASN A 53 -6.01 12.60 -5.94
CA ASN A 53 -6.68 11.66 -5.03
C ASN A 53 -6.84 12.26 -3.62
N THR A 54 -5.79 12.90 -3.11
CA THR A 54 -5.84 13.55 -1.79
C THR A 54 -6.88 14.67 -1.77
N LEU A 55 -6.93 15.48 -2.83
CA LEU A 55 -7.95 16.52 -3.00
C LEU A 55 -9.37 15.93 -3.06
N ALA A 56 -9.58 14.82 -3.77
CA ALA A 56 -10.88 14.15 -3.83
C ALA A 56 -11.38 13.73 -2.45
N VAL A 57 -10.50 13.21 -1.59
CA VAL A 57 -10.87 12.81 -0.22
C VAL A 57 -11.09 14.03 0.69
N LEU A 58 -10.36 15.13 0.49
CA LEU A 58 -10.63 16.39 1.20
C LEU A 58 -11.99 16.98 0.80
N VAL A 59 -12.33 16.95 -0.50
CA VAL A 59 -13.64 17.38 -0.99
C VAL A 59 -14.75 16.50 -0.41
N LEU A 60 -14.55 15.18 -0.34
CA LEU A 60 -15.46 14.26 0.35
C LEU A 60 -15.66 14.65 1.82
N THR A 61 -14.57 14.96 2.53
CA THR A 61 -14.59 15.33 3.95
C THR A 61 -15.42 16.60 4.19
N VAL A 62 -15.24 17.62 3.33
CA VAL A 62 -16.03 18.85 3.38
C VAL A 62 -17.49 18.58 2.98
N ALA A 63 -17.73 17.79 1.94
CA ALA A 63 -19.07 17.46 1.47
C ALA A 63 -19.90 16.77 2.57
N VAL A 64 -19.31 15.78 3.24
CA VAL A 64 -19.94 15.06 4.35
C VAL A 64 -20.16 15.97 5.57
N GLY A 65 -19.26 16.90 5.85
CA GLY A 65 -19.41 17.84 6.96
C GLY A 65 -20.45 18.95 6.74
N VAL A 66 -20.74 19.30 5.49
CA VAL A 66 -21.76 20.29 5.12
C VAL A 66 -23.14 19.64 4.90
N GLN A 67 -23.17 18.34 4.62
CA GLN A 67 -24.42 17.62 4.39
C GLN A 67 -25.16 17.33 5.69
N ASP A 68 -26.47 17.59 5.68
CA ASP A 68 -27.34 17.29 6.82
C ASP A 68 -27.45 15.78 7.10
N ARG A 69 -27.22 14.93 6.09
CA ARG A 69 -27.39 13.48 6.15
C ARG A 69 -26.50 12.74 5.15
N PRO A 70 -25.94 11.58 5.52
CA PRO A 70 -25.22 10.71 4.58
C PRO A 70 -26.20 9.99 3.65
N ALA A 71 -25.72 9.59 2.47
CA ALA A 71 -26.55 8.99 1.41
C ALA A 71 -27.26 7.68 1.84
N SER A 72 -26.57 6.91 2.67
CA SER A 72 -26.93 5.58 3.15
C SER A 72 -27.81 5.60 4.42
N ALA A 73 -28.00 6.76 5.05
CA ALA A 73 -28.91 6.89 6.18
C ALA A 73 -30.39 6.88 5.72
N PRO A 74 -31.32 6.51 6.62
CA PRO A 74 -32.76 6.62 6.35
C PRO A 74 -33.12 8.04 5.88
N GLN A 75 -33.82 8.14 4.74
CA GLN A 75 -34.13 9.44 4.12
C GLN A 75 -35.30 10.20 4.78
N THR A 76 -35.95 9.58 5.78
CA THR A 76 -37.09 10.12 6.50
C THR A 76 -36.83 10.14 8.01
N GLY A 77 -37.20 11.25 8.67
CA GLY A 77 -37.06 11.43 10.12
C GLY A 77 -35.87 12.33 10.55
N PRO A 78 -35.77 12.68 11.84
CA PRO A 78 -34.65 13.42 12.39
C PRO A 78 -33.38 12.56 12.35
N TRP A 79 -32.31 13.09 11.76
CA TRP A 79 -31.03 12.40 11.63
C TRP A 79 -30.01 12.91 12.65
N SER A 80 -29.34 11.98 13.32
CA SER A 80 -28.16 12.25 14.14
C SER A 80 -27.17 11.10 13.96
N SER A 81 -25.88 11.42 13.94
CA SER A 81 -24.83 10.42 13.74
C SER A 81 -24.69 9.50 14.96
N ASP A 82 -24.83 8.18 14.76
CA ASP A 82 -24.59 7.15 15.79
C ASP A 82 -23.09 6.82 15.93
N TYR A 83 -22.23 7.84 16.01
CA TYR A 83 -20.80 7.63 16.23
C TYR A 83 -20.57 7.14 17.66
N LYS A 84 -19.76 6.08 17.81
CA LYS A 84 -19.42 5.50 19.12
C LYS A 84 -17.92 5.57 19.33
N ILE A 85 -17.51 6.13 20.47
CA ILE A 85 -16.09 6.20 20.85
C ILE A 85 -15.57 4.82 21.25
N THR A 86 -16.42 4.03 21.92
CA THR A 86 -16.13 2.65 22.30
C THR A 86 -17.28 1.76 21.86
N SER A 87 -16.95 0.64 21.24
CA SER A 87 -17.91 -0.38 20.80
C SER A 87 -17.36 -1.76 21.16
N SER A 88 -18.24 -2.75 21.23
CA SER A 88 -17.88 -4.16 21.45
C SER A 88 -18.09 -4.96 20.16
N PRO A 89 -17.20 -4.81 19.15
CA PRO A 89 -17.32 -5.55 17.91
C PRO A 89 -17.05 -7.04 18.15
N SER A 90 -17.56 -7.87 17.24
CA SER A 90 -17.15 -9.27 17.17
C SER A 90 -15.66 -9.39 16.83
N PHE A 91 -15.07 -10.54 17.13
CA PHE A 91 -13.66 -10.79 16.82
C PHE A 91 -13.35 -10.65 15.32
N THR A 92 -14.25 -11.12 14.45
CA THR A 92 -14.09 -11.08 12.99
C THR A 92 -14.15 -9.66 12.44
N GLU A 93 -15.03 -8.81 12.96
CA GLU A 93 -15.09 -7.39 12.61
C GLU A 93 -13.83 -6.64 13.08
N ALA A 94 -13.41 -6.87 14.33
CA ALA A 94 -12.24 -6.23 14.90
C ALA A 94 -10.96 -6.57 14.12
N ILE A 95 -10.74 -7.86 13.84
CA ILE A 95 -9.52 -8.29 13.14
C ILE A 95 -9.52 -7.83 11.68
N SER A 96 -10.67 -7.79 11.01
CA SER A 96 -10.79 -7.29 9.64
C SER A 96 -10.53 -5.78 9.54
N ALA A 97 -10.98 -5.01 10.53
CA ALA A 97 -10.66 -3.59 10.62
C ALA A 97 -9.14 -3.37 10.81
N VAL A 98 -8.50 -4.15 11.67
CA VAL A 98 -7.03 -4.12 11.86
C VAL A 98 -6.30 -4.49 10.56
N SER A 99 -6.75 -5.52 9.84
CA SER A 99 -6.14 -5.92 8.57
C SER A 99 -6.29 -4.86 7.49
N SER A 100 -7.42 -4.15 7.44
CA SER A 100 -7.61 -3.02 6.53
C SER A 100 -6.66 -1.86 6.86
N LEU A 101 -6.38 -1.63 8.15
CA LEU A 101 -5.38 -0.65 8.58
C LEU A 101 -3.96 -1.09 8.18
N VAL A 102 -3.64 -2.37 8.33
CA VAL A 102 -2.35 -2.92 7.85
C VAL A 102 -2.20 -2.70 6.35
N PHE A 103 -3.25 -2.95 5.55
CA PHE A 103 -3.24 -2.66 4.11
C PHE A 103 -2.93 -1.19 3.83
N ALA A 104 -3.54 -0.26 4.56
CA ALA A 104 -3.33 1.18 4.38
C ALA A 104 -1.85 1.60 4.57
N PHE A 105 -1.07 0.83 5.35
CA PHE A 105 0.35 1.07 5.59
C PHE A 105 1.28 0.04 4.92
N ALA A 106 0.77 -0.86 4.08
CA ALA A 106 1.53 -1.94 3.44
C ALA A 106 2.45 -1.49 2.29
N GLY A 107 2.71 -0.19 2.14
CA GLY A 107 3.58 0.38 1.10
C GLY A 107 5.08 0.20 1.35
N THR A 108 5.48 -0.46 2.43
CA THR A 108 6.87 -0.56 2.90
C THR A 108 7.86 -1.10 1.85
N PRO A 109 7.53 -2.13 1.04
CA PRO A 109 8.45 -2.62 0.00
C PRO A 109 8.85 -1.55 -1.03
N GLY A 110 8.00 -0.53 -1.22
CA GLY A 110 8.28 0.60 -2.10
C GLY A 110 9.39 1.53 -1.59
N PHE A 111 9.81 1.42 -0.33
CA PHE A 111 10.86 2.30 0.20
C PHE A 111 12.28 1.91 -0.23
N PHE A 112 12.54 0.65 -0.57
CA PHE A 112 13.85 0.21 -1.07
C PHE A 112 14.26 0.91 -2.39
N PRO A 113 13.43 0.95 -3.43
CA PRO A 113 13.77 1.70 -4.64
C PRO A 113 13.82 3.22 -4.41
N ILE A 114 13.08 3.75 -3.44
CA ILE A 114 13.15 5.17 -3.09
C ILE A 114 14.51 5.51 -2.49
N VAL A 115 15.01 4.72 -1.52
CA VAL A 115 16.31 4.99 -0.89
C VAL A 115 17.46 4.85 -1.87
N SER A 116 17.37 3.96 -2.86
CA SER A 116 18.41 3.81 -3.90
C SER A 116 18.50 5.02 -4.84
N GLU A 117 17.45 5.82 -4.94
CA GLU A 117 17.40 7.03 -5.79
C GLU A 117 17.63 8.33 -4.98
N MET A 118 17.77 8.25 -3.65
CA MET A 118 18.04 9.43 -2.85
C MET A 118 19.46 9.95 -3.09
N ARG A 119 19.58 11.25 -3.38
CA ARG A 119 20.89 11.94 -3.49
C ARG A 119 21.77 11.77 -2.25
N ASP A 120 21.16 11.74 -1.06
CA ASP A 120 21.83 11.48 0.21
C ASP A 120 21.03 10.45 1.04
N PRO A 121 21.42 9.17 1.02
CA PRO A 121 20.74 8.11 1.76
C PRO A 121 20.76 8.30 3.28
N ARG A 122 21.69 9.09 3.84
CA ARG A 122 21.79 9.29 5.30
C ARG A 122 20.59 10.05 5.87
N ARG A 123 19.88 10.80 5.02
CA ARG A 123 18.68 11.57 5.41
C ARG A 123 17.38 10.75 5.33
N TYR A 124 17.46 9.50 4.90
CA TYR A 124 16.30 8.63 4.69
C TYR A 124 15.39 8.53 5.91
N THR A 125 15.93 8.27 7.10
CA THR A 125 15.13 8.14 8.33
C THR A 125 14.35 9.42 8.65
N ARG A 126 14.96 10.59 8.47
CA ARG A 126 14.28 11.87 8.69
C ARG A 126 13.14 12.08 7.69
N SER A 127 13.40 11.80 6.40
CA SER A 127 12.38 11.91 5.36
C SER A 127 11.22 10.94 5.59
N LEU A 128 11.51 9.71 6.01
CA LEU A 128 10.50 8.70 6.34
C LEU A 128 9.62 9.14 7.51
N ILE A 129 10.20 9.61 8.61
CA ILE A 129 9.44 10.01 9.80
C ILE A 129 8.46 11.14 9.43
N ILE A 130 8.93 12.15 8.68
CA ILE A 130 8.07 13.25 8.24
C ILE A 130 6.94 12.75 7.33
N CYS A 131 7.27 11.89 6.36
CA CYS A 131 6.28 11.30 5.46
C CYS A 131 5.22 10.51 6.23
N GLN A 132 5.66 9.59 7.08
CA GLN A 132 4.79 8.72 7.85
C GLN A 132 3.91 9.50 8.82
N ALA A 133 4.48 10.47 9.55
CA ALA A 133 3.72 11.32 10.46
C ALA A 133 2.65 12.14 9.72
N THR A 134 2.99 12.67 8.53
CA THR A 134 2.05 13.43 7.71
C THR A 134 0.91 12.55 7.21
N VAL A 135 1.21 11.37 6.66
CA VAL A 135 0.20 10.43 6.16
C VAL A 135 -0.71 9.96 7.29
N THR A 136 -0.15 9.57 8.43
CA THR A 136 -0.92 9.14 9.60
C THR A 136 -1.83 10.27 10.11
N SER A 137 -1.36 11.51 10.15
CA SER A 137 -2.17 12.65 10.59
C SER A 137 -3.36 12.89 9.65
N ILE A 138 -3.14 12.81 8.33
CA ILE A 138 -4.20 12.95 7.33
C ILE A 138 -5.23 11.81 7.44
N TYR A 139 -4.78 10.57 7.60
CA TYR A 139 -5.66 9.40 7.76
C TYR A 139 -6.54 9.53 9.01
N ILE A 140 -5.96 9.95 10.13
CA ILE A 140 -6.71 10.18 11.38
C ILE A 140 -7.71 11.32 11.20
N ALA A 141 -7.30 12.46 10.65
CA ALA A 141 -8.18 13.62 10.47
C ALA A 141 -9.40 13.28 9.59
N ILE A 142 -9.18 12.65 8.44
CA ILE A 142 -10.25 12.25 7.52
C ILE A 142 -11.14 11.18 8.16
N GLY A 143 -10.53 10.18 8.80
CA GLY A 143 -11.27 9.09 9.46
C GLY A 143 -12.19 9.60 10.56
N ILE A 144 -11.71 10.50 11.41
CA ILE A 144 -12.51 11.11 12.48
C ILE A 144 -13.67 11.90 11.90
N VAL A 145 -13.43 12.78 10.93
CA VAL A 145 -14.50 13.64 10.38
C VAL A 145 -15.57 12.81 9.68
N VAL A 146 -15.17 11.89 8.79
CA VAL A 146 -16.13 11.05 8.06
C VAL A 146 -16.93 10.17 9.03
N TYR A 147 -16.28 9.59 10.04
CA TYR A 147 -16.98 8.76 11.03
C TYR A 147 -17.90 9.59 11.94
N TYR A 148 -17.50 10.80 12.35
CA TYR A 148 -18.31 11.68 13.18
C TYR A 148 -19.62 12.08 12.49
N PHE A 149 -19.59 12.36 11.17
CA PHE A 149 -20.78 12.80 10.43
C PHE A 149 -21.62 11.63 9.86
N CYS A 150 -21.00 10.52 9.45
CA CYS A 150 -21.73 9.39 8.85
C CYS A 150 -22.08 8.27 9.84
N GLY A 151 -21.38 8.16 10.97
CA GLY A 151 -21.56 7.09 11.95
C GLY A 151 -21.40 5.69 11.35
N SER A 152 -22.34 4.79 11.63
CA SER A 152 -22.38 3.43 11.08
C SER A 152 -22.71 3.35 9.59
N TYR A 153 -23.14 4.46 8.97
CA TYR A 153 -23.61 4.48 7.57
C TYR A 153 -22.50 4.87 6.59
N VAL A 154 -21.22 4.81 6.96
CA VAL A 154 -20.13 5.06 6.01
C VAL A 154 -20.19 4.04 4.86
N ALA A 155 -20.27 4.53 3.62
CA ALA A 155 -20.22 3.66 2.46
C ALA A 155 -18.80 3.10 2.26
N SER A 156 -18.69 1.90 1.69
CA SER A 156 -17.41 1.33 1.28
C SER A 156 -17.41 1.12 -0.24
N PRO A 157 -16.65 1.91 -1.04
CA PRO A 157 -15.67 2.93 -0.64
C PRO A 157 -16.28 4.23 -0.07
N ALA A 158 -15.52 4.91 0.81
CA ALA A 158 -15.97 6.10 1.55
C ALA A 158 -16.47 7.26 0.66
N LEU A 159 -15.97 7.38 -0.57
CA LEU A 159 -16.40 8.37 -1.56
C LEU A 159 -17.91 8.30 -1.87
N GLY A 160 -18.54 7.13 -1.65
CA GLY A 160 -19.97 6.96 -1.80
C GLY A 160 -20.82 7.70 -0.76
N SER A 161 -20.23 8.11 0.37
CA SER A 161 -20.98 8.66 1.51
C SER A 161 -21.51 10.08 1.27
N ALA A 162 -20.91 10.84 0.34
CA ALA A 162 -21.24 12.24 0.05
C ALA A 162 -22.51 12.45 -0.82
N GLY A 163 -23.39 11.48 -0.98
CA GLY A 163 -24.59 11.64 -1.81
C GLY A 163 -24.32 11.71 -3.32
N VAL A 164 -25.37 11.61 -4.14
CA VAL A 164 -25.25 11.31 -5.58
C VAL A 164 -24.39 12.33 -6.34
N THR A 165 -24.61 13.63 -6.15
CA THR A 165 -23.90 14.69 -6.89
C THR A 165 -22.44 14.79 -6.47
N MET A 166 -22.17 14.89 -5.17
CA MET A 166 -20.79 15.05 -4.69
C MET A 166 -19.98 13.76 -4.82
N LYS A 167 -20.63 12.58 -4.75
CA LYS A 167 -19.99 11.31 -5.12
C LYS A 167 -19.45 11.35 -6.55
N LYS A 168 -20.23 11.78 -7.54
CA LYS A 168 -19.78 11.91 -8.94
C LYS A 168 -18.58 12.85 -9.07
N VAL A 169 -18.59 13.98 -8.35
CA VAL A 169 -17.46 14.93 -8.32
C VAL A 169 -16.22 14.29 -7.70
N CYS A 170 -16.36 13.63 -6.54
CA CYS A 170 -15.25 12.98 -5.84
C CYS A 170 -14.63 11.87 -6.70
N TYR A 171 -15.45 11.02 -7.32
CA TYR A 171 -14.96 10.01 -8.26
C TYR A 171 -14.33 10.64 -9.50
N GLY A 172 -14.91 11.71 -10.06
CA GLY A 172 -14.32 12.43 -11.18
C GLY A 172 -12.92 12.98 -10.90
N LEU A 173 -12.70 13.51 -9.69
CA LEU A 173 -11.39 13.99 -9.24
C LEU A 173 -10.41 12.84 -8.93
N ALA A 174 -10.91 11.72 -8.40
CA ALA A 174 -10.09 10.57 -8.07
C ALA A 174 -9.69 9.73 -9.30
N LEU A 175 -10.54 9.65 -10.32
CA LEU A 175 -10.36 8.77 -11.49
C LEU A 175 -8.99 8.92 -12.17
N PRO A 176 -8.49 10.13 -12.50
CA PRO A 176 -7.16 10.26 -13.09
C PRO A 176 -6.04 9.71 -12.21
N GLY A 177 -6.12 9.98 -10.89
CA GLY A 177 -5.17 9.50 -9.91
C GLY A 177 -5.22 7.98 -9.72
N LEU A 178 -6.42 7.40 -9.73
CA LEU A 178 -6.64 5.96 -9.69
C LEU A 178 -6.10 5.28 -10.95
N CYS A 179 -6.37 5.81 -12.14
CA CYS A 179 -5.85 5.27 -13.41
C CYS A 179 -4.32 5.21 -13.43
N VAL A 180 -3.65 6.30 -13.05
CA VAL A 180 -2.18 6.35 -12.99
C VAL A 180 -1.64 5.37 -11.96
N SER A 181 -2.28 5.26 -10.79
CA SER A 181 -1.88 4.31 -9.75
C SER A 181 -2.02 2.87 -10.21
N THR A 182 -3.13 2.52 -10.86
CA THR A 182 -3.36 1.18 -11.43
C THR A 182 -2.30 0.82 -12.47
N ILE A 183 -1.96 1.74 -13.37
CA ILE A 183 -0.92 1.51 -14.39
C ILE A 183 0.43 1.24 -13.73
N LEU A 184 0.82 2.05 -12.75
CA LEU A 184 2.11 1.90 -12.07
C LEU A 184 2.19 0.60 -11.26
N LEU A 185 1.14 0.29 -10.50
CA LEU A 185 1.09 -0.92 -9.68
C LEU A 185 1.01 -2.19 -10.53
N SER A 186 0.40 -2.15 -11.71
CA SER A 186 0.39 -3.27 -12.67
C SER A 186 1.74 -3.44 -13.37
N HIS A 187 2.44 -2.33 -13.61
CA HIS A 187 3.73 -2.33 -14.28
C HIS A 187 4.86 -2.94 -13.43
N LEU A 188 4.84 -2.75 -12.11
CA LEU A 188 5.87 -3.29 -11.20
C LEU A 188 6.02 -4.84 -11.28
N PRO A 189 4.96 -5.64 -11.05
CA PRO A 189 5.06 -7.10 -11.14
C PRO A 189 5.32 -7.56 -12.59
N ALA A 190 4.70 -6.91 -13.59
CA ALA A 190 4.93 -7.23 -15.00
C ALA A 190 6.41 -7.05 -15.39
N LYS A 191 7.03 -5.93 -14.99
CA LYS A 191 8.47 -5.67 -15.21
C LYS A 191 9.35 -6.66 -14.44
N TYR A 192 8.98 -7.01 -13.22
CA TYR A 192 9.74 -7.99 -12.44
C TYR A 192 9.79 -9.35 -13.15
N VAL A 193 8.64 -9.88 -13.57
CA VAL A 193 8.55 -11.15 -14.31
C VAL A 193 9.27 -11.05 -15.65
N PHE A 194 9.06 -9.96 -16.40
CA PHE A 194 9.72 -9.72 -17.68
C PHE A 194 11.25 -9.76 -17.59
N ILE A 195 11.84 -9.03 -16.62
CA ILE A 195 13.29 -9.02 -16.42
C ILE A 195 13.80 -10.41 -16.03
N ARG A 196 13.04 -11.17 -15.24
CA ARG A 196 13.43 -12.54 -14.84
C ARG A 196 13.44 -13.52 -16.01
N ILE A 197 12.45 -13.44 -16.90
CA ILE A 197 12.36 -14.32 -18.08
C ILE A 197 13.46 -13.99 -19.10
N LEU A 198 13.68 -12.70 -19.38
CA LEU A 198 14.64 -12.27 -20.42
C LEU A 198 16.06 -12.02 -19.90
N ARG A 199 16.34 -12.28 -18.63
CA ARG A 199 17.66 -12.02 -18.02
C ARG A 199 18.76 -12.75 -18.79
N GLY A 200 19.79 -12.01 -19.21
CA GLY A 200 20.93 -12.58 -19.94
C GLY A 200 20.68 -12.80 -21.43
N SER A 201 19.52 -12.42 -21.97
CA SER A 201 19.22 -12.48 -23.40
C SER A 201 19.40 -11.12 -24.09
N ARG A 202 19.76 -11.11 -25.38
CA ARG A 202 19.78 -9.89 -26.22
C ARG A 202 18.41 -9.24 -26.38
N HIS A 203 17.35 -10.03 -26.18
CA HIS A 203 15.95 -9.61 -26.31
C HIS A 203 15.51 -8.65 -25.20
N LEU A 204 16.25 -8.58 -24.07
CA LEU A 204 15.92 -7.67 -22.98
C LEU A 204 16.06 -6.20 -23.39
N THR A 205 17.06 -5.88 -24.21
CA THR A 205 17.43 -4.51 -24.57
C THR A 205 17.15 -4.16 -26.04
N GLN A 206 17.00 -5.17 -26.90
CA GLN A 206 16.73 -4.98 -28.32
C GLN A 206 15.22 -5.06 -28.61
N ASN A 207 14.74 -4.15 -29.46
CA ASN A 207 13.36 -4.13 -29.98
C ASN A 207 13.09 -5.32 -30.91
N THR A 208 12.90 -6.49 -30.31
CA THR A 208 12.63 -7.74 -31.01
C THR A 208 11.18 -8.17 -30.79
N MET A 209 10.65 -9.01 -31.69
CA MET A 209 9.28 -9.53 -31.53
C MET A 209 9.10 -10.30 -30.21
N VAL A 210 10.14 -11.05 -29.78
CA VAL A 210 10.18 -11.76 -28.49
C VAL A 210 10.08 -10.79 -27.30
N HIS A 211 10.72 -9.62 -27.38
CA HIS A 211 10.61 -8.57 -26.38
C HIS A 211 9.15 -8.11 -26.23
N TRP A 212 8.53 -7.70 -27.33
CA TRP A 212 7.16 -7.18 -27.33
C TRP A 212 6.13 -8.22 -26.90
N ILE A 213 6.21 -9.45 -27.42
CA ILE A 213 5.29 -10.52 -27.04
C ILE A 213 5.42 -10.84 -25.54
N THR A 214 6.65 -10.96 -25.03
CA THR A 214 6.84 -11.28 -23.60
C THR A 214 6.39 -10.14 -22.71
N TRP A 215 6.65 -8.89 -23.11
CA TRP A 215 6.20 -7.71 -22.38
C TRP A 215 4.67 -7.61 -22.31
N LEU A 216 4.00 -7.74 -23.46
CA LEU A 216 2.55 -7.69 -23.55
C LEU A 216 1.91 -8.86 -22.82
N SER A 217 2.48 -10.07 -22.90
CA SER A 217 2.00 -11.24 -22.17
C SER A 217 2.10 -11.02 -20.65
N CYS A 218 3.25 -10.58 -20.12
CA CYS A 218 3.40 -10.32 -18.68
C CYS A 218 2.40 -9.27 -18.17
N THR A 219 2.20 -8.21 -18.95
CA THR A 219 1.26 -7.13 -18.62
C THR A 219 -0.19 -7.63 -18.67
N ALA A 220 -0.57 -8.33 -19.74
CA ALA A 220 -1.92 -8.88 -19.91
C ALA A 220 -2.26 -9.89 -18.81
N THR A 221 -1.35 -10.81 -18.48
CA THR A 221 -1.55 -11.78 -17.40
C THR A 221 -1.78 -11.08 -16.06
N THR A 222 -1.00 -10.05 -15.74
CA THR A 222 -1.17 -9.27 -14.50
C THR A 222 -2.57 -8.62 -14.43
N ILE A 223 -3.01 -8.00 -15.54
CA ILE A 223 -4.31 -7.34 -15.62
C ILE A 223 -5.46 -8.35 -15.53
N ILE A 224 -5.36 -9.49 -16.23
CA ILE A 224 -6.39 -10.54 -16.22
C ILE A 224 -6.55 -11.10 -14.81
N ILE A 225 -5.46 -11.39 -14.10
CA ILE A 225 -5.52 -11.87 -12.70
C ILE A 225 -6.20 -10.83 -11.82
N SER A 226 -5.82 -9.55 -11.94
CA SER A 226 -6.46 -8.47 -11.18
C SER A 226 -7.95 -8.36 -11.48
N TYR A 227 -8.37 -8.52 -12.73
CA TYR A 227 -9.76 -8.48 -13.14
C TYR A 227 -10.57 -9.66 -12.56
N ILE A 228 -10.00 -10.87 -12.58
CA ILE A 228 -10.62 -12.05 -11.98
C ILE A 228 -10.85 -11.84 -10.48
N VAL A 229 -9.82 -11.37 -9.75
CA VAL A 229 -9.92 -11.13 -8.30
C VAL A 229 -10.97 -10.05 -7.98
N ALA A 230 -10.98 -8.94 -8.75
CA ALA A 230 -11.94 -7.86 -8.55
C ALA A 230 -13.39 -8.29 -8.82
N SER A 231 -13.63 -9.13 -9.83
CA SER A 231 -14.96 -9.65 -10.16
C SER A 231 -15.41 -10.79 -9.23
N ALA A 232 -14.46 -11.50 -8.62
CA ALA A 232 -14.72 -12.60 -7.70
C ALA A 232 -15.11 -12.16 -6.29
N ILE A 233 -14.67 -10.99 -5.81
CA ILE A 233 -15.02 -10.45 -4.49
C ILE A 233 -15.60 -9.04 -4.68
N PRO A 234 -16.92 -8.89 -4.90
CA PRO A 234 -17.56 -7.61 -5.19
C PRO A 234 -17.76 -6.73 -3.94
N VAL A 235 -17.01 -6.99 -2.86
CA VAL A 235 -17.06 -6.25 -1.58
C VAL A 235 -15.69 -5.65 -1.31
N PHE A 236 -15.58 -4.33 -1.53
CA PHE A 236 -14.30 -3.61 -1.43
C PHE A 236 -13.63 -3.74 -0.06
N GLY A 237 -14.38 -3.56 1.03
CA GLY A 237 -13.84 -3.66 2.40
C GLY A 237 -13.29 -5.04 2.73
N GLY A 238 -14.02 -6.10 2.37
CA GLY A 238 -13.56 -7.49 2.54
C GLY A 238 -12.30 -7.80 1.73
N LEU A 239 -12.23 -7.34 0.47
CA LEU A 239 -11.06 -7.49 -0.40
C LEU A 239 -9.83 -6.75 0.17
N VAL A 240 -10.00 -5.51 0.62
CA VAL A 240 -8.92 -4.70 1.23
C VAL A 240 -8.41 -5.37 2.51
N SER A 241 -9.32 -5.81 3.37
CA SER A 241 -8.98 -6.54 4.59
C SER A 241 -8.20 -7.83 4.29
N LEU A 242 -8.67 -8.63 3.33
CA LEU A 242 -8.03 -9.88 2.94
C LEU A 242 -6.61 -9.67 2.40
N ILE A 243 -6.42 -8.68 1.51
CA ILE A 243 -5.11 -8.33 0.96
C ILE A 243 -4.18 -7.81 2.06
N GLY A 244 -4.69 -6.97 2.97
CA GLY A 244 -3.95 -6.49 4.13
C GLY A 244 -3.48 -7.60 5.05
N ALA A 245 -4.37 -8.55 5.35
CA ALA A 245 -4.06 -9.70 6.19
C ALA A 245 -3.01 -10.61 5.54
N LEU A 246 -3.20 -11.02 4.29
CA LEU A 246 -2.31 -11.97 3.62
C LEU A 246 -1.02 -11.34 3.15
N LEU A 247 -1.11 -10.33 2.29
CA LEU A 247 0.04 -9.73 1.62
C LEU A 247 0.63 -8.59 2.42
N GLY A 248 -0.21 -7.77 3.05
CA GLY A 248 0.24 -6.62 3.83
C GLY A 248 1.10 -7.02 5.02
N THR A 249 0.65 -8.00 5.81
CA THR A 249 1.46 -8.54 6.92
C THR A 249 2.75 -9.18 6.38
N LEU A 250 2.63 -10.14 5.44
CA LEU A 250 3.75 -10.89 4.86
C LEU A 250 4.84 -10.01 4.27
N LEU A 251 4.47 -8.88 3.67
CA LEU A 251 5.44 -7.97 3.06
C LEU A 251 5.97 -6.91 4.01
N SER A 252 5.27 -6.60 5.12
CA SER A 252 5.57 -5.44 5.99
C SER A 252 6.03 -5.81 7.40
N PHE A 253 5.76 -7.02 7.88
CA PHE A 253 6.09 -7.43 9.26
C PHE A 253 7.21 -8.47 9.27
N GLN A 254 6.98 -9.66 8.71
CA GLN A 254 7.90 -10.80 8.82
C GLN A 254 9.27 -10.53 8.19
N PRO A 255 9.38 -10.00 6.95
CA PRO A 255 10.67 -9.80 6.30
C PRO A 255 11.56 -8.83 7.06
N TYR A 256 11.00 -7.77 7.65
CA TYR A 256 11.78 -6.77 8.38
C TYR A 256 12.26 -7.29 9.73
N GLY A 257 11.44 -8.08 10.43
CA GLY A 257 11.86 -8.79 11.64
C GLY A 257 13.01 -9.77 11.34
N CYS A 258 12.87 -10.57 10.29
CA CYS A 258 13.89 -11.53 9.86
C CYS A 258 15.18 -10.84 9.38
N MET A 259 15.07 -9.76 8.60
CA MET A 259 16.19 -8.99 8.08
C MET A 259 17.02 -8.38 9.20
N TRP A 260 16.37 -7.79 10.20
CA TRP A 260 17.07 -7.23 11.36
C TRP A 260 17.80 -8.32 12.16
N LEU A 261 17.14 -9.46 12.39
CA LEU A 261 17.74 -10.60 13.09
C LEU A 261 18.96 -11.14 12.34
N TYR A 262 18.88 -11.29 11.02
CA TYR A 262 19.98 -11.77 10.19
C TYR A 262 21.21 -10.82 10.26
N ASP A 263 20.99 -9.51 10.08
CA ASP A 263 22.07 -8.52 10.06
C ASP A 263 22.74 -8.36 11.42
N ASN A 264 21.96 -8.45 12.51
CA ASN A 264 22.45 -8.19 13.86
C ASN A 264 22.76 -9.47 14.66
N TRP A 265 22.63 -10.66 14.07
CA TRP A 265 22.78 -11.93 14.81
C TRP A 265 24.18 -12.12 15.41
N LYS A 266 25.21 -11.58 14.75
CA LYS A 266 26.62 -11.73 15.15
C LYS A 266 27.12 -10.64 16.10
N ASN A 267 26.28 -9.65 16.41
CA ASN A 267 26.65 -8.58 17.31
C ASN A 267 26.75 -9.08 18.75
N GLU A 268 27.55 -8.38 19.56
CA GLU A 268 27.69 -8.66 20.99
C GLU A 268 26.32 -8.67 21.68
N ARG A 269 26.15 -9.62 22.60
CA ARG A 269 24.90 -9.87 23.32
C ARG A 269 24.68 -8.83 24.42
N THR A 270 24.52 -7.57 24.03
CA THR A 270 24.21 -6.45 24.93
C THR A 270 22.73 -6.45 25.30
N THR A 271 22.35 -5.87 26.43
CA THR A 271 20.93 -5.71 26.84
C THR A 271 20.07 -5.06 25.76
N LYS A 272 20.61 -4.06 25.04
CA LYS A 272 19.96 -3.43 23.89
C LYS A 272 19.71 -4.41 22.74
N TRP A 273 20.64 -5.31 22.48
CA TRP A 273 20.50 -6.34 21.46
C TRP A 273 19.38 -7.32 21.85
N MET A 274 19.36 -7.76 23.10
CA MET A 274 18.33 -8.67 23.61
C MET A 274 16.92 -8.04 23.53
N LEU A 275 16.77 -6.77 23.90
CA LEU A 275 15.50 -6.03 23.75
C LEU A 275 15.05 -5.95 22.29
N MET A 276 15.97 -5.68 21.37
CA MET A 276 15.66 -5.61 19.94
C MET A 276 15.28 -6.98 19.36
N VAL A 277 15.89 -8.07 19.83
CA VAL A 277 15.51 -9.44 19.43
C VAL A 277 14.09 -9.76 19.89
N VAL A 278 13.75 -9.42 21.13
CA VAL A 278 12.38 -9.58 21.65
C VAL A 278 11.40 -8.77 20.82
N TRP A 279 11.76 -7.53 20.46
CA TRP A 279 10.94 -6.69 19.57
C TRP A 279 10.75 -7.31 18.19
N CYS A 280 11.81 -7.81 17.56
CA CYS A 280 11.73 -8.49 16.27
C CYS A 280 10.89 -9.78 16.35
N GLY A 281 11.03 -10.55 17.42
CA GLY A 281 10.20 -11.72 17.70
C GLY A 281 8.73 -11.34 17.82
N PHE A 282 8.42 -10.27 18.57
CA PHE A 282 7.07 -9.74 18.68
C PHE A 282 6.49 -9.29 17.32
N VAL A 283 7.26 -8.60 16.48
CA VAL A 283 6.82 -8.18 15.14
C VAL A 283 6.52 -9.38 14.23
N ILE A 284 7.35 -10.43 14.28
CA ILE A 284 7.13 -11.65 13.48
C ILE A 284 5.89 -12.41 13.98
N LEU A 285 5.75 -12.56 15.30
CA LEU A 285 4.62 -13.28 15.91
C LEU A 285 3.31 -12.52 15.70
N SER A 286 3.28 -11.22 15.97
CA SER A 286 2.10 -10.37 15.72
C SER A 286 1.75 -10.34 14.24
N GLY A 287 2.73 -10.23 13.33
CA GLY A 287 2.50 -10.32 11.89
C GLY A 287 1.88 -11.66 11.49
N THR A 288 2.38 -12.77 12.03
CA THR A 288 1.89 -14.13 11.73
C THR A 288 0.49 -14.34 12.29
N PHE A 289 0.23 -13.85 13.50
CA PHE A 289 -1.09 -13.84 14.10
C PHE A 289 -2.09 -13.02 13.25
N LEU A 290 -1.73 -11.80 12.87
CA LEU A 290 -2.57 -10.93 12.02
C LEU A 290 -2.80 -11.55 10.64
N MET A 291 -1.84 -12.28 10.11
CA MET A 291 -2.00 -13.03 8.87
C MET A 291 -3.10 -14.08 9.03
N ILE A 292 -2.98 -14.97 10.02
CA ILE A 292 -3.93 -16.07 10.21
C ILE A 292 -5.31 -15.54 10.63
N ALA A 293 -5.36 -14.75 11.70
CA ALA A 293 -6.60 -14.23 12.27
C ALA A 293 -7.29 -13.24 11.32
N GLY A 294 -6.52 -12.37 10.65
CA GLY A 294 -7.03 -11.41 9.69
C GLY A 294 -7.59 -12.07 8.44
N THR A 295 -6.93 -13.11 7.93
CA THR A 295 -7.48 -13.91 6.82
C THR A 295 -8.77 -14.59 7.23
N TYR A 296 -8.82 -15.19 8.43
CA TYR A 296 -10.06 -15.78 8.95
C TYR A 296 -11.19 -14.75 9.03
N GLY A 297 -10.97 -13.59 9.68
CA GLY A 297 -11.99 -12.55 9.79
C GLY A 297 -12.47 -12.02 8.44
N SER A 298 -11.53 -11.81 7.50
CA SER A 298 -11.86 -11.32 6.16
C SER A 298 -12.67 -12.34 5.36
N VAL A 299 -12.31 -13.62 5.44
CA VAL A 299 -13.03 -14.70 4.75
C VAL A 299 -14.45 -14.85 5.31
N VAL A 300 -14.61 -14.84 6.64
CA VAL A 300 -15.93 -14.89 7.28
C VAL A 300 -16.77 -13.68 6.87
N GLY A 301 -16.21 -12.47 6.92
CA GLY A 301 -16.93 -11.26 6.51
C GLY A 301 -17.34 -11.28 5.03
N ILE A 302 -16.54 -11.88 4.15
CA ILE A 302 -16.92 -12.10 2.75
C ILE A 302 -18.07 -13.11 2.67
N ILE A 303 -18.01 -14.24 3.38
CA ILE A 303 -19.07 -15.26 3.39
C ILE A 303 -20.40 -14.66 3.88
N ASP A 304 -20.37 -13.89 4.97
CA ASP A 304 -21.55 -13.24 5.54
C ASP A 304 -22.17 -12.24 4.55
N SER A 305 -21.32 -11.48 3.84
CA SER A 305 -21.76 -10.57 2.78
C SER A 305 -22.41 -11.31 1.60
N TYR A 306 -21.85 -12.47 1.22
CA TYR A 306 -22.42 -13.32 0.17
C TYR A 306 -23.77 -13.90 0.59
N ALA A 307 -23.89 -14.38 1.83
CA ALA A 307 -25.14 -14.90 2.38
C ALA A 307 -26.23 -13.83 2.41
N ALA A 308 -25.89 -12.60 2.82
CA ALA A 308 -26.81 -11.47 2.81
C ALA A 308 -27.29 -11.09 1.40
N SER A 309 -26.43 -11.22 0.39
CA SER A 309 -26.77 -10.95 -1.01
C SER A 309 -27.47 -12.09 -1.76
N GLY A 310 -27.77 -13.23 -1.10
CA GLY A 310 -28.40 -14.39 -1.72
C GLY A 310 -27.46 -15.29 -2.54
N GLY A 311 -26.15 -15.22 -2.32
CA GLY A 311 -25.16 -16.19 -2.82
C GLY A 311 -24.67 -16.01 -4.25
N SER A 312 -25.26 -15.13 -5.08
CA SER A 312 -24.93 -14.99 -6.51
C SER A 312 -24.23 -13.68 -6.90
N ALA A 313 -23.57 -12.99 -5.96
CA ALA A 313 -23.01 -11.65 -6.23
C ALA A 313 -21.78 -11.65 -7.16
N ALA A 314 -21.05 -12.77 -7.25
CA ALA A 314 -19.88 -12.88 -8.13
C ALA A 314 -20.32 -12.76 -9.59
N TRP A 315 -19.68 -11.87 -10.36
CA TRP A 315 -19.97 -11.66 -11.79
C TRP A 315 -21.41 -11.20 -12.11
N SER A 316 -22.12 -10.64 -11.13
CA SER A 316 -23.54 -10.28 -11.27
C SER A 316 -23.81 -9.09 -12.19
N CYS A 317 -22.78 -8.31 -12.57
CA CYS A 317 -22.91 -7.02 -13.30
C CYS A 317 -23.92 -6.04 -12.69
N ALA A 318 -24.35 -6.26 -11.44
CA ALA A 318 -25.38 -5.50 -10.76
C ALA A 318 -24.85 -4.13 -10.32
N ASP A 319 -25.74 -3.15 -10.26
CA ASP A 319 -25.36 -1.81 -9.76
C ASP A 319 -25.08 -1.86 -8.25
N ASN A 320 -23.83 -1.61 -7.89
CA ASN A 320 -23.35 -1.48 -6.51
C ASN A 320 -23.08 -0.02 -6.14
N SER A 321 -23.56 0.93 -6.94
CA SER A 321 -23.32 2.35 -6.72
C SER A 321 -24.07 2.88 -5.49
N GLY A 322 -25.16 2.25 -5.06
CA GLY A 322 -25.98 2.77 -3.95
C GLY A 322 -26.58 4.14 -4.24
N SER A 323 -26.77 4.47 -5.51
CA SER A 323 -27.40 5.71 -5.98
C SER A 323 -28.85 5.38 -6.33
N VAL A 324 -29.78 5.64 -5.41
CA VAL A 324 -31.22 5.68 -5.71
C VAL A 324 -31.67 7.09 -6.01
#